data_AF-A0A918Q151-F1
#
_entry.id   AF-A0A918Q151-F1
#
_cell.length_a   1.000
_cell.length_b   1.000
_cell.length_c   1.000
_cell.angle_alpha   90.00
_cell.angle_beta   90.00
_cell.angle_gamma   90.00
#
_symmetry.space_group_name_H-M   'P 1'
#
loop_
_entity.id
_entity.type
_entity.pdbx_description
1 polymer ?
#
loop_
_entity_poly.entity_id
_entity_poly.type
_entity_poly.pdbx_seq_one_letter_code
_entity_poly.pdbx_strand_id
1 'polypeptide(L)'
;MSKQQRWTAGQIPDQTGRVFVVTGANSGLGLATTRALARRGGHVILAVRDEDKGHRAVAEITAAQPSADLEVRRLDLADLDSVRDFADRLRADRPRVDVLVNNAGVMAPPRSLSAQGHELQFACNHLGHFALTGLLLDLLTAGRDPRVVTVSSVNHRQGHIRFDDITGERGYAPMAFYNQSKLANAVFGRELHRRLTTAGSPVRSLLAHPGYTATNLQTSAPTRLWRIVFGRIGSPLLAQPPARGALPQLYAATDPDAAGGEFIGPDGPAELRGAPTRVRLSPAADDPGTGRRLWELSERLTGVRFVFPAVG
;
A
#
# COMPACT_ATOMS: atom_id res chain seq x y z
N MET A 1 8.18 32.62 -14.45
CA MET A 1 7.49 31.36 -14.05
C MET A 1 8.49 30.51 -13.29
N SER A 2 8.43 30.48 -11.95
CA SER A 2 9.36 29.70 -11.14
C SER A 2 9.16 28.20 -11.43
N LYS A 3 10.25 27.47 -11.71
CA LYS A 3 10.24 26.00 -11.68
C LYS A 3 9.64 25.58 -10.33
N GLN A 4 8.43 25.01 -10.32
CA GLN A 4 7.90 24.33 -9.14
C GLN A 4 8.99 23.37 -8.64
N GLN A 5 9.44 23.54 -7.41
CA GLN A 5 10.46 22.68 -6.83
C GLN A 5 9.94 21.23 -6.84
N ARG A 6 10.68 20.35 -7.51
CA ARG A 6 10.36 18.92 -7.56
C ARG A 6 10.40 18.33 -6.15
N TRP A 7 9.32 17.70 -5.73
CA TRP A 7 9.20 17.15 -4.38
C TRP A 7 10.20 16.01 -4.12
N THR A 8 10.78 15.99 -2.92
CA THR A 8 11.73 14.97 -2.44
C THR A 8 11.48 14.64 -0.97
N ALA A 9 12.11 13.57 -0.46
CA ALA A 9 12.03 13.23 0.96
C ALA A 9 12.54 14.36 1.90
N GLY A 10 13.35 15.30 1.40
CA GLY A 10 13.79 16.48 2.14
C GLY A 10 12.70 17.52 2.39
N GLN A 11 11.52 17.37 1.79
CA GLN A 11 10.34 18.22 2.02
C GLN A 11 9.31 17.58 2.95
N ILE A 12 9.53 16.33 3.40
CA ILE A 12 8.69 15.71 4.43
C ILE A 12 8.76 16.59 5.69
N PRO A 13 7.64 17.11 6.24
CA PRO A 13 7.68 17.91 7.45
C PRO A 13 8.10 17.08 8.67
N ASP A 14 8.30 17.72 9.82
CA ASP A 14 8.51 16.98 11.08
C ASP A 14 7.30 16.06 11.36
N GLN A 15 7.59 14.81 11.70
CA GLN A 15 6.63 13.75 12.00
C GLN A 15 6.66 13.33 13.47
N THR A 16 7.40 14.08 14.32
CA THR A 16 7.50 13.80 15.76
C THR A 16 6.10 13.67 16.41
N GLY A 17 5.91 12.58 17.14
CA GLY A 17 4.66 12.25 17.81
C GLY A 17 3.54 11.72 16.91
N ARG A 18 3.84 11.45 15.63
CA ARG A 18 2.95 10.72 14.71
C ARG A 18 3.31 9.24 14.61
N VAL A 19 2.31 8.39 14.50
CA VAL A 19 2.36 6.92 14.44
C VAL A 19 2.01 6.45 13.04
N PHE A 20 2.92 5.70 12.44
CA PHE A 20 2.79 5.13 11.09
C PHE A 20 2.73 3.61 11.17
N VAL A 21 1.77 2.99 10.49
CA VAL A 21 1.79 1.55 10.21
C VAL A 21 2.19 1.38 8.75
N VAL A 22 3.29 0.67 8.50
CA VAL A 22 3.77 0.39 7.13
C VAL A 22 3.78 -1.11 6.91
N THR A 23 2.93 -1.61 6.00
CA THR A 23 2.90 -3.03 5.66
C THR A 23 4.07 -3.39 4.75
N GLY A 24 4.72 -4.54 4.98
CA GLY A 24 5.87 -4.97 4.16
C GLY A 24 7.11 -4.08 4.33
N ALA A 25 7.32 -3.56 5.54
CA ALA A 25 8.33 -2.56 5.87
C ALA A 25 9.78 -3.08 6.00
N ASN A 26 10.03 -4.38 5.86
CA ASN A 26 11.36 -4.98 6.01
C ASN A 26 12.21 -4.99 4.73
N SER A 27 11.67 -4.59 3.58
CA SER A 27 12.43 -4.56 2.33
C SER A 27 11.89 -3.53 1.32
N GLY A 28 12.67 -3.29 0.25
CA GLY A 28 12.23 -2.52 -0.91
C GLY A 28 11.63 -1.14 -0.56
N LEU A 29 10.44 -0.87 -1.10
CA LEU A 29 9.71 0.39 -0.93
C LEU A 29 9.29 0.64 0.52
N GLY A 30 8.84 -0.41 1.21
CA GLY A 30 8.41 -0.32 2.61
C GLY A 30 9.57 0.10 3.50
N LEU A 31 10.73 -0.54 3.35
CA LEU A 31 11.94 -0.19 4.12
C LEU A 31 12.43 1.23 3.83
N ALA A 32 12.41 1.65 2.56
CA ALA A 32 12.76 3.02 2.19
C ALA A 32 11.79 4.05 2.79
N THR A 33 10.51 3.70 2.89
CA THR A 33 9.47 4.53 3.52
C THR A 33 9.68 4.64 5.02
N THR A 34 9.88 3.50 5.70
CA THR A 34 10.20 3.46 7.13
C THR A 34 11.41 4.32 7.45
N ARG A 35 12.50 4.22 6.67
CA ARG A 35 13.69 5.06 6.84
C ARG A 35 13.39 6.55 6.74
N ALA A 36 12.63 6.95 5.72
CA ALA A 36 12.34 8.37 5.51
C ALA A 36 11.44 8.94 6.62
N LEU A 37 10.45 8.17 7.09
CA LEU A 37 9.56 8.56 8.17
C LEU A 37 10.30 8.63 9.52
N ALA A 38 11.11 7.62 9.83
CA ALA A 38 11.92 7.59 11.05
C ALA A 38 12.90 8.76 11.09
N ARG A 39 13.55 9.11 9.96
CA ARG A 39 14.43 10.30 9.84
C ARG A 39 13.75 11.63 10.15
N ARG A 40 12.42 11.64 10.12
CA ARG A 40 11.60 12.81 10.43
C ARG A 40 10.91 12.70 11.78
N GLY A 41 11.35 11.80 12.66
CA GLY A 41 10.83 11.66 14.02
C GLY A 41 9.53 10.88 14.14
N GLY A 42 9.03 10.30 13.04
CA GLY A 42 7.83 9.47 13.08
C GLY A 42 8.09 8.15 13.81
N HIS A 43 7.15 7.74 14.65
CA HIS A 43 7.12 6.39 15.22
C HIS A 43 6.59 5.43 14.16
N VAL A 44 7.40 4.46 13.71
CA VAL A 44 7.02 3.55 12.62
C VAL A 44 6.88 2.12 13.12
N ILE A 45 5.67 1.58 12.96
CA ILE A 45 5.35 0.17 13.15
C ILE A 45 5.59 -0.55 11.83
N LEU A 46 6.66 -1.36 11.79
CA LEU A 46 6.97 -2.28 10.70
C LEU A 46 6.06 -3.49 10.80
N ALA A 47 4.94 -3.46 10.06
CA ALA A 47 4.01 -4.58 9.98
C ALA A 47 4.50 -5.60 8.93
N VAL A 48 5.05 -6.73 9.39
CA VAL A 48 5.79 -7.68 8.54
C VAL A 48 5.43 -9.12 8.85
N ARG A 49 5.49 -10.01 7.85
CA ARG A 49 5.25 -11.44 8.04
C ARG A 49 6.40 -12.16 8.76
N ASP A 50 7.63 -11.75 8.47
CA ASP A 50 8.87 -12.35 8.94
C ASP A 50 9.53 -11.36 9.92
N GLU A 51 9.33 -11.60 11.22
CA GLU A 51 9.78 -10.71 12.29
C GLU A 51 11.29 -10.64 12.38
N ASP A 52 12.02 -11.73 12.10
CA ASP A 52 13.49 -11.73 12.07
C ASP A 52 14.03 -10.78 11.00
N LYS A 53 13.41 -10.74 9.82
CA LYS A 53 13.73 -9.72 8.81
C LYS A 53 13.31 -8.31 9.25
N GLY A 54 12.20 -8.19 9.97
CA GLY A 54 11.78 -6.93 10.59
C GLY A 54 12.83 -6.39 11.56
N HIS A 55 13.29 -7.20 12.51
CA HIS A 55 14.27 -6.81 13.51
C HIS A 55 15.63 -6.50 12.89
N ARG A 56 16.06 -7.24 11.84
CA ARG A 56 17.24 -6.88 11.06
C ARG A 56 17.11 -5.51 10.39
N ALA A 57 15.95 -5.20 9.82
CA ALA A 57 15.69 -3.89 9.25
C ALA A 57 15.74 -2.78 10.31
N VAL A 58 15.14 -3.00 11.49
CA VAL A 58 15.23 -2.06 12.62
C VAL A 58 16.67 -1.84 13.06
N ALA A 59 17.46 -2.90 13.20
CA ALA A 59 18.87 -2.79 13.56
C ALA A 59 19.68 -1.97 12.53
N GLU A 60 19.46 -2.21 11.22
CA GLU A 60 20.12 -1.45 10.15
C GLU A 60 19.74 0.05 10.19
N ILE A 61 18.46 0.36 10.42
CA ILE A 61 18.01 1.76 10.52
C ILE A 61 18.59 2.42 11.76
N THR A 62 18.53 1.75 12.91
CA THR A 62 18.97 2.31 14.21
C THR A 62 20.48 2.52 14.24
N ALA A 63 21.26 1.65 13.57
CA ALA A 63 22.70 1.85 13.40
C ALA A 63 23.04 3.14 12.64
N ALA A 64 22.22 3.51 11.65
CA ALA A 64 22.38 4.76 10.90
C ALA A 64 21.69 5.96 11.55
N GLN A 65 20.71 5.71 12.43
CA GLN A 65 19.90 6.72 13.11
C GLN A 65 19.51 6.22 14.51
N PRO A 66 20.35 6.46 15.54
CA PRO A 66 20.09 5.96 16.89
C PRO A 66 18.82 6.47 17.55
N SER A 67 18.27 7.59 17.08
CA SER A 67 17.01 8.18 17.56
C SER A 67 15.76 7.67 16.83
N ALA A 68 15.89 6.72 15.90
CA ALA A 68 14.75 6.16 15.18
C ALA A 68 13.81 5.42 16.13
N ASP A 69 12.54 5.81 16.14
CA ASP A 69 11.50 5.18 16.95
C ASP A 69 10.74 4.16 16.10
N LEU A 70 11.06 2.88 16.31
CA LEU A 70 10.65 1.78 15.45
C LEU A 70 10.13 0.60 16.28
N GLU A 71 9.07 -0.03 15.82
CA GLU A 71 8.53 -1.26 16.39
C GLU A 71 8.29 -2.29 15.28
N VAL A 72 8.55 -3.58 15.55
CA VAL A 72 8.19 -4.67 14.65
C VAL A 72 6.93 -5.33 15.17
N ARG A 73 5.95 -5.55 14.29
CA ARG A 73 4.75 -6.33 14.61
C ARG A 73 4.45 -7.33 13.51
N ARG A 74 4.13 -8.57 13.90
CA ARG A 74 3.74 -9.62 12.96
C ARG A 74 2.42 -9.30 12.25
N LEU A 75 2.45 -9.35 10.92
CA LEU A 75 1.28 -9.26 10.04
C LEU A 75 1.50 -10.12 8.78
N ASP A 76 0.68 -11.14 8.58
CA ASP A 76 0.54 -11.84 7.30
C ASP A 76 -0.76 -11.40 6.60
N LEU A 77 -0.64 -10.60 5.54
CA LEU A 77 -1.80 -10.11 4.78
C LEU A 77 -2.49 -11.20 3.95
N ALA A 78 -1.83 -12.33 3.73
CA ALA A 78 -2.47 -13.48 3.08
C ALA A 78 -3.30 -14.31 4.06
N ASP A 79 -3.34 -13.96 5.35
CA ASP A 79 -4.12 -14.65 6.37
C ASP A 79 -5.00 -13.65 7.13
N LEU A 80 -6.31 -13.71 6.91
CA LEU A 80 -7.25 -12.77 7.53
C LEU A 80 -7.32 -12.89 9.05
N ASP A 81 -6.97 -14.03 9.63
CA ASP A 81 -6.91 -14.19 11.08
C ASP A 81 -5.67 -13.48 11.65
N SER A 82 -4.54 -13.56 10.94
CA SER A 82 -3.36 -12.72 11.26
C SER A 82 -3.67 -11.22 11.16
N VAL A 83 -4.50 -10.79 10.21
CA VAL A 83 -4.90 -9.38 10.07
C VAL A 83 -5.75 -8.91 11.25
N ARG A 84 -6.72 -9.74 11.70
CA ARG A 84 -7.54 -9.45 12.88
C ARG A 84 -6.70 -9.35 14.14
N ASP A 85 -5.88 -10.35 14.36
CA ASP A 85 -4.98 -10.44 15.52
C ASP A 85 -3.99 -9.27 15.58
N PHE A 86 -3.43 -8.83 14.44
CA PHE A 86 -2.64 -7.60 14.35
C PHE A 86 -3.45 -6.36 14.78
N ALA A 87 -4.67 -6.21 14.26
CA ALA A 87 -5.50 -5.06 14.56
C ALA A 87 -5.94 -5.01 16.02
N ASP A 88 -6.29 -6.16 16.60
CA ASP A 88 -6.72 -6.26 17.99
C ASP A 88 -5.57 -5.94 18.96
N ARG A 89 -4.37 -6.46 18.69
CA ARG A 89 -3.16 -6.06 19.44
C ARG A 89 -2.89 -4.57 19.35
N LEU A 90 -3.05 -3.98 18.16
CA LEU A 90 -2.82 -2.54 17.96
C LEU A 90 -3.84 -1.69 18.71
N ARG A 91 -5.10 -2.11 18.79
CA ARG A 91 -6.12 -1.43 19.60
C ARG A 91 -5.88 -1.57 21.10
N ALA A 92 -5.35 -2.71 21.54
CA ALA A 92 -5.12 -2.97 22.94
C ALA A 92 -4.09 -2.00 23.55
N ASP A 93 -3.13 -1.52 22.76
CA ASP A 93 -2.00 -0.73 23.27
C ASP A 93 -1.78 0.63 22.59
N ARG A 94 -2.48 0.96 21.50
CA ARG A 94 -2.41 2.28 20.86
C ARG A 94 -3.75 3.00 20.90
N PRO A 95 -3.76 4.27 21.35
CA PRO A 95 -4.98 5.08 21.33
C PRO A 95 -5.32 5.61 19.93
N ARG A 96 -4.35 5.63 18.99
CA ARG A 96 -4.53 6.14 17.62
C ARG A 96 -3.45 5.64 16.67
N VAL A 97 -3.74 5.74 15.38
CA VAL A 97 -2.78 5.61 14.27
C VAL A 97 -2.96 6.83 13.38
N ASP A 98 -1.88 7.47 12.97
CA ASP A 98 -1.97 8.69 12.15
C ASP A 98 -1.89 8.37 10.66
N VAL A 99 -1.09 7.38 10.26
CA VAL A 99 -1.02 6.98 8.84
C VAL A 99 -0.90 5.47 8.70
N LEU A 100 -1.79 4.88 7.90
CA LEU A 100 -1.66 3.51 7.40
C LEU A 100 -1.14 3.53 5.96
N VAL A 101 0.03 2.93 5.72
CA VAL A 101 0.60 2.74 4.39
C VAL A 101 0.42 1.27 3.98
N ASN A 102 -0.60 1.03 3.16
CA ASN A 102 -0.89 -0.26 2.51
C ASN A 102 0.11 -0.48 1.35
N ASN A 103 1.35 -0.83 1.71
CA ASN A 103 2.50 -0.92 0.80
C ASN A 103 2.80 -2.36 0.33
N ALA A 104 2.59 -3.35 1.20
CA ALA A 104 2.96 -4.72 0.92
C ALA A 104 2.32 -5.27 -0.36
N GLY A 105 2.97 -6.26 -0.95
CA GLY A 105 2.34 -7.05 -1.99
C GLY A 105 3.23 -8.14 -2.54
N VAL A 106 2.59 -9.05 -3.27
CA VAL A 106 3.20 -10.14 -4.01
C VAL A 106 2.90 -9.97 -5.50
N MET A 107 3.82 -10.40 -6.35
CA MET A 107 3.76 -10.15 -7.78
C MET A 107 4.06 -11.42 -8.55
N ALA A 108 3.10 -11.82 -9.39
CA ALA A 108 3.19 -12.91 -10.35
C ALA A 108 3.72 -14.26 -9.81
N PRO A 109 3.35 -14.71 -8.59
CA PRO A 109 3.64 -16.08 -8.17
C PRO A 109 2.84 -17.09 -9.04
N PRO A 110 3.23 -18.37 -9.04
CA PRO A 110 2.35 -19.45 -9.46
C PRO A 110 1.01 -19.39 -8.73
N ARG A 111 -0.07 -19.88 -9.37
CA ARG A 111 -1.40 -19.90 -8.76
C ARG A 111 -1.33 -20.63 -7.42
N SER A 112 -1.76 -19.96 -6.37
CA SER A 112 -1.86 -20.49 -5.02
C SER A 112 -2.98 -19.76 -4.30
N LEU A 113 -3.51 -20.39 -3.25
CA LEU A 113 -4.60 -19.84 -2.46
C LEU A 113 -4.09 -19.48 -1.05
N SER A 114 -4.69 -18.46 -0.45
CA SER A 114 -4.55 -18.16 0.96
C SER A 114 -5.18 -19.25 1.84
N ALA A 115 -4.95 -19.16 3.15
CA ALA A 115 -5.61 -20.03 4.13
C ALA A 115 -7.14 -19.99 4.02
N GLN A 116 -7.71 -18.82 3.68
CA GLN A 116 -9.16 -18.64 3.47
C GLN A 116 -9.63 -18.93 2.03
N GLY A 117 -8.79 -19.53 1.17
CA GLY A 117 -9.17 -19.98 -0.17
C GLY A 117 -9.18 -18.90 -1.26
N HIS A 118 -8.63 -17.71 -1.01
CA HIS A 118 -8.57 -16.61 -1.99
C HIS A 118 -7.29 -16.68 -2.82
N GLU A 119 -7.32 -16.26 -4.09
CA GLU A 119 -6.10 -16.18 -4.91
C GLU A 119 -5.05 -15.29 -4.24
N LEU A 120 -3.81 -15.76 -4.16
CA LEU A 120 -2.76 -15.20 -3.30
C LEU A 120 -2.49 -13.70 -3.55
N GLN A 121 -2.44 -13.24 -4.79
CA GLN A 121 -2.21 -11.82 -5.10
C GLN A 121 -3.39 -10.96 -4.69
N PHE A 122 -4.62 -11.39 -4.96
CA PHE A 122 -5.83 -10.70 -4.54
C PHE A 122 -5.98 -10.71 -3.01
N ALA A 123 -5.67 -11.83 -2.36
CA ALA A 123 -5.67 -11.99 -0.91
C ALA A 123 -4.72 -11.00 -0.24
N CYS A 124 -3.43 -11.06 -0.60
CA CYS A 124 -2.39 -10.25 0.04
C CYS A 124 -2.45 -8.77 -0.36
N ASN A 125 -2.57 -8.47 -1.66
CA ASN A 125 -2.43 -7.10 -2.14
C ASN A 125 -3.68 -6.26 -1.84
N HIS A 126 -4.87 -6.88 -1.84
CA HIS A 126 -6.17 -6.20 -1.74
C HIS A 126 -6.96 -6.62 -0.50
N LEU A 127 -7.38 -7.89 -0.36
CA LEU A 127 -8.30 -8.29 0.71
C LEU A 127 -7.72 -8.09 2.12
N GLY A 128 -6.44 -8.43 2.33
CA GLY A 128 -5.74 -8.21 3.59
C GLY A 128 -5.67 -6.72 3.95
N HIS A 129 -5.35 -5.85 2.99
CA HIS A 129 -5.33 -4.40 3.21
C HIS A 129 -6.72 -3.80 3.40
N PHE A 130 -7.73 -4.29 2.67
CA PHE A 130 -9.12 -3.91 2.85
C PHE A 130 -9.57 -4.20 4.29
N ALA A 131 -9.36 -5.44 4.75
CA ALA A 131 -9.67 -5.86 6.10
C ALA A 131 -8.90 -5.04 7.15
N LEU A 132 -7.58 -4.87 6.95
CA LEU A 132 -6.72 -4.10 7.84
C LEU A 132 -7.16 -2.64 7.97
N THR A 133 -7.66 -2.04 6.89
CA THR A 133 -8.11 -0.64 6.89
C THR A 133 -9.48 -0.46 7.53
N GLY A 134 -10.37 -1.46 7.43
CA GLY A 134 -11.71 -1.44 8.03
C GLY A 134 -11.71 -1.75 9.52
N LEU A 135 -10.92 -2.75 9.93
CA LEU A 135 -10.33 -2.80 11.28
C LEU A 135 -9.42 -1.54 11.40
N LEU A 136 -8.85 -1.08 12.50
CA LEU A 136 -8.07 0.18 12.54
C LEU A 136 -8.76 1.51 12.13
N LEU A 137 -9.90 1.53 11.43
CA LEU A 137 -10.55 2.79 11.02
C LEU A 137 -10.88 3.69 12.22
N ASP A 138 -11.22 3.08 13.35
CA ASP A 138 -11.42 3.71 14.65
C ASP A 138 -10.14 4.40 15.15
N LEU A 139 -9.01 3.69 15.14
CA LEU A 139 -7.71 4.26 15.53
C LEU A 139 -7.24 5.36 14.57
N LEU A 140 -7.52 5.20 13.28
CA LEU A 140 -7.24 6.21 12.25
C LEU A 140 -8.09 7.45 12.48
N THR A 141 -9.37 7.31 12.81
CA THR A 141 -10.24 8.47 13.08
C THR A 141 -9.75 9.30 14.27
N ALA A 142 -9.16 8.65 15.28
CA ALA A 142 -8.53 9.32 16.43
C ALA A 142 -7.13 9.92 16.13
N GLY A 143 -6.63 9.75 14.90
CA GLY A 143 -5.33 10.20 14.44
C GLY A 143 -5.23 11.71 14.20
N ARG A 144 -3.99 12.21 14.21
CA ARG A 144 -3.57 13.56 13.82
C ARG A 144 -3.24 13.56 12.34
N ASP A 145 -4.04 14.31 11.58
CA ASP A 145 -4.02 14.29 10.13
C ASP A 145 -4.09 12.85 9.58
N PRO A 146 -5.21 12.14 9.80
CA PRO A 146 -5.25 10.72 9.56
C PRO A 146 -5.31 10.37 8.08
N ARG A 147 -4.44 9.44 7.64
CA ARG A 147 -4.32 9.06 6.23
C ARG A 147 -4.28 7.55 6.04
N VAL A 148 -4.91 7.08 4.96
CA VAL A 148 -4.71 5.74 4.39
C VAL A 148 -4.07 5.91 3.03
N VAL A 149 -2.83 5.46 2.87
CA VAL A 149 -2.10 5.48 1.61
C VAL A 149 -2.11 4.08 1.01
N THR A 150 -2.81 3.93 -0.12
CA THR A 150 -2.89 2.65 -0.84
C THR A 150 -1.93 2.61 -2.01
N VAL A 151 -0.96 1.70 -1.95
CA VAL A 151 0.05 1.55 -3.01
C VAL A 151 -0.47 0.64 -4.13
N SER A 152 -0.64 1.22 -5.31
CA SER A 152 -1.00 0.55 -6.56
C SER A 152 0.23 0.45 -7.49
N SER A 153 0.01 0.39 -8.81
CA SER A 153 1.02 0.30 -9.84
C SER A 153 0.49 0.93 -11.13
N VAL A 154 1.39 1.37 -12.02
CA VAL A 154 1.03 1.72 -13.41
C VAL A 154 0.26 0.58 -14.11
N ASN A 155 0.53 -0.66 -13.70
CA ASN A 155 -0.13 -1.87 -14.19
C ASN A 155 -1.63 -1.94 -13.91
N HIS A 156 -2.17 -1.13 -12.99
CA HIS A 156 -3.62 -1.06 -12.76
C HIS A 156 -4.38 -0.68 -14.04
N ARG A 157 -3.74 0.07 -14.96
CA ARG A 157 -4.32 0.46 -16.25
C ARG A 157 -4.58 -0.72 -17.19
N GLN A 158 -3.86 -1.82 -16.99
CA GLN A 158 -4.02 -3.08 -17.74
C GLN A 158 -4.83 -4.11 -16.95
N GLY A 159 -5.36 -3.74 -15.78
CA GLY A 159 -6.13 -4.62 -14.92
C GLY A 159 -7.56 -4.77 -15.40
N HIS A 160 -8.14 -5.92 -15.09
CA HIS A 160 -9.57 -6.17 -15.18
C HIS A 160 -9.96 -7.02 -13.98
N ILE A 161 -11.03 -6.66 -13.27
CA ILE A 161 -11.51 -7.43 -12.11
C ILE A 161 -12.45 -8.51 -12.63
N ARG A 162 -12.00 -9.76 -12.57
CA ARG A 162 -12.78 -10.95 -12.92
C ARG A 162 -13.75 -11.28 -11.79
N PHE A 163 -14.87 -10.57 -11.73
CA PHE A 163 -15.87 -10.79 -10.68
C PHE A 163 -16.49 -12.20 -10.70
N ASP A 164 -16.45 -12.88 -11.85
CA ASP A 164 -16.97 -14.22 -12.10
C ASP A 164 -15.93 -15.35 -11.95
N ASP A 165 -14.64 -15.01 -11.87
CA ASP A 165 -13.52 -15.94 -11.64
C ASP A 165 -12.39 -15.25 -10.87
N ILE A 166 -12.73 -14.72 -9.68
CA ILE A 166 -11.79 -13.93 -8.87
C ILE A 166 -10.60 -14.77 -8.40
N THR A 167 -10.78 -16.08 -8.28
CA THR A 167 -9.77 -17.06 -7.83
C THR A 167 -8.91 -17.62 -8.98
N GLY A 168 -9.28 -17.34 -10.23
CA GLY A 168 -8.56 -17.84 -11.42
C GLY A 168 -8.62 -19.35 -11.58
N GLU A 169 -9.72 -19.98 -11.19
CA GLU A 169 -9.95 -21.42 -11.37
C GLU A 169 -10.14 -21.78 -12.83
N ARG A 170 -10.76 -20.90 -13.63
CA ARG A 170 -11.02 -21.13 -15.06
C ARG A 170 -9.85 -20.72 -15.93
N GLY A 171 -8.91 -19.95 -15.38
CA GLY A 171 -7.65 -19.61 -16.03
C GLY A 171 -6.83 -18.63 -15.21
N TYR A 172 -5.55 -18.94 -15.00
CA TYR A 172 -4.63 -18.09 -14.25
C TYR A 172 -3.45 -17.66 -15.10
N ALA A 173 -3.30 -16.34 -15.23
CA ALA A 173 -2.12 -15.70 -15.81
C ALA A 173 -1.48 -14.80 -14.74
N PRO A 174 -0.26 -15.12 -14.24
CA PRO A 174 0.32 -14.47 -13.07
C PRO A 174 0.30 -12.94 -13.14
N MET A 175 0.73 -12.36 -14.27
CA MET A 175 0.72 -10.90 -14.48
C MET A 175 -0.69 -10.31 -14.62
N ALA A 176 -1.64 -11.05 -15.19
CA ALA A 176 -3.01 -10.56 -15.31
C ALA A 176 -3.71 -10.49 -13.93
N PHE A 177 -3.40 -11.43 -13.04
CA PHE A 177 -3.88 -11.41 -11.65
C PHE A 177 -3.16 -10.36 -10.80
N TYR A 178 -1.87 -10.10 -11.08
CA TYR A 178 -1.17 -8.96 -10.52
C TYR A 178 -1.85 -7.63 -10.91
N ASN A 179 -2.09 -7.43 -12.21
CA ASN A 179 -2.75 -6.23 -12.73
C ASN A 179 -4.17 -6.08 -12.16
N GLN A 180 -4.92 -7.18 -12.02
CA GLN A 180 -6.21 -7.21 -11.33
C GLN A 180 -6.07 -6.73 -9.87
N SER A 181 -5.12 -7.24 -9.12
CA SER A 181 -4.92 -6.84 -7.72
C SER A 181 -4.54 -5.36 -7.59
N LYS A 182 -3.74 -4.81 -8.52
CA LYS A 182 -3.37 -3.40 -8.51
C LYS A 182 -4.51 -2.48 -8.97
N LEU A 183 -5.38 -2.95 -9.87
CA LEU A 183 -6.65 -2.29 -10.15
C LEU A 183 -7.56 -2.31 -8.92
N ALA A 184 -7.65 -3.44 -8.21
CA ALA A 184 -8.44 -3.52 -6.97
C ALA A 184 -7.96 -2.51 -5.92
N ASN A 185 -6.64 -2.35 -5.73
CA ASN A 185 -6.07 -1.32 -4.86
C ASN A 185 -6.46 0.11 -5.31
N ALA A 186 -6.44 0.38 -6.61
CA ALA A 186 -6.78 1.69 -7.17
C ALA A 186 -8.27 2.01 -6.98
N VAL A 187 -9.14 1.04 -7.28
CA VAL A 187 -10.59 1.13 -7.03
C VAL A 187 -10.86 1.31 -5.54
N PHE A 188 -10.20 0.53 -4.68
CA PHE A 188 -10.36 0.60 -3.22
C PHE A 188 -10.03 1.97 -2.66
N GLY A 189 -8.85 2.53 -2.95
CA GLY A 189 -8.48 3.84 -2.43
C GLY A 189 -9.44 4.94 -2.91
N ARG A 190 -9.91 4.85 -4.16
CA ARG A 190 -10.86 5.81 -4.71
C ARG A 190 -12.25 5.69 -4.07
N GLU A 191 -12.74 4.47 -3.88
CA GLU A 191 -14.03 4.21 -3.25
C GLU A 191 -14.01 4.52 -1.74
N LEU A 192 -12.90 4.21 -1.05
CA LEU A 192 -12.68 4.59 0.34
C LEU A 192 -12.76 6.11 0.48
N HIS A 193 -12.10 6.88 -0.39
CA HIS A 193 -12.24 8.33 -0.41
C HIS A 193 -13.70 8.80 -0.53
N ARG A 194 -14.49 8.25 -1.47
CA ARG A 194 -15.91 8.63 -1.63
C ARG A 194 -16.71 8.38 -0.36
N ARG A 195 -16.51 7.22 0.27
CA ARG A 195 -17.23 6.83 1.49
C ARG A 195 -16.84 7.69 2.68
N LEU A 196 -15.54 7.94 2.87
CA LEU A 196 -15.04 8.82 3.93
C LEU A 196 -15.56 10.24 3.77
N THR A 197 -15.55 10.79 2.54
CA THR A 197 -16.10 12.12 2.26
C THR A 197 -17.60 12.18 2.52
N THR A 198 -18.36 11.17 2.07
CA THR A 198 -19.81 11.11 2.31
C THR A 198 -20.13 11.03 3.80
N ALA A 199 -19.30 10.33 4.58
CA ALA A 199 -19.46 10.21 6.02
C ALA A 199 -18.89 11.40 6.82
N GLY A 200 -18.31 12.42 6.16
CA GLY A 200 -17.64 13.53 6.87
C GLY A 200 -16.45 13.11 7.73
N SER A 201 -15.83 11.97 7.42
CA SER A 201 -14.72 11.43 8.20
C SER A 201 -13.45 12.31 8.05
N PRO A 202 -12.65 12.48 9.13
CA PRO A 202 -11.38 13.20 9.06
C PRO A 202 -10.30 12.42 8.28
N VAL A 203 -10.44 11.10 8.17
CA VAL A 203 -9.48 10.23 7.47
C VAL A 203 -9.44 10.55 5.98
N ARG A 204 -8.25 10.76 5.42
CA ARG A 204 -8.01 10.95 3.99
C ARG A 204 -7.53 9.65 3.37
N SER A 205 -8.19 9.18 2.31
CA SER A 205 -7.64 8.10 1.47
C SER A 205 -6.85 8.69 0.31
N LEU A 206 -5.58 8.32 0.18
CA LEU A 206 -4.71 8.69 -0.91
C LEU A 206 -4.16 7.45 -1.60
N LEU A 207 -3.79 7.59 -2.87
CA LEU A 207 -3.20 6.53 -3.65
C LEU A 207 -1.81 6.91 -4.09
N ALA A 208 -0.94 5.92 -4.23
CA ALA A 208 0.39 6.12 -4.78
C ALA A 208 0.78 4.96 -5.71
N HIS A 209 1.65 5.23 -6.68
CA HIS A 209 2.36 4.16 -7.37
C HIS A 209 3.85 4.50 -7.53
N PRO A 210 4.74 3.51 -7.40
CA PRO A 210 6.18 3.76 -7.31
C PRO A 210 6.86 3.86 -8.68
N GLY A 211 6.11 4.01 -9.78
CA GLY A 211 6.63 3.78 -11.14
C GLY A 211 7.25 2.38 -11.29
N TYR A 212 8.35 2.28 -12.04
CA TYR A 212 9.11 1.05 -12.25
C TYR A 212 10.33 0.99 -11.31
N THR A 213 10.20 0.26 -10.21
CA THR A 213 11.21 0.17 -9.14
C THR A 213 11.81 -1.22 -9.05
N ALA A 214 13.14 -1.31 -8.89
CA ALA A 214 13.85 -2.55 -8.60
C ALA A 214 13.59 -2.87 -7.13
N THR A 215 12.56 -3.67 -6.89
CA THR A 215 12.20 -4.13 -5.56
C THR A 215 12.43 -5.62 -5.47
N ASN A 216 12.77 -6.10 -4.28
CA ASN A 216 12.76 -7.53 -3.97
C ASN A 216 11.31 -8.02 -3.78
N LEU A 217 10.39 -7.67 -4.71
CA LEU A 217 9.07 -8.30 -4.86
C LEU A 217 9.28 -9.74 -5.34
N GLN A 218 9.90 -10.56 -4.50
CA GLN A 218 10.33 -11.92 -4.78
C GLN A 218 9.67 -12.85 -3.77
N THR A 219 8.81 -13.74 -4.27
CA THR A 219 8.52 -15.02 -3.61
C THR A 219 8.84 -16.14 -4.60
N SER A 220 9.80 -16.98 -4.21
CA SER A 220 10.02 -18.39 -4.59
C SER A 220 9.48 -18.89 -5.93
N ALA A 221 9.84 -18.29 -7.08
CA ALA A 221 9.63 -18.94 -8.38
C ALA A 221 10.98 -19.24 -9.04
N PRO A 222 11.10 -20.36 -9.78
CA PRO A 222 12.35 -20.73 -10.43
C PRO A 222 12.81 -19.60 -11.35
N THR A 223 14.04 -19.15 -11.12
CA THR A 223 14.77 -18.03 -11.76
C THR A 223 14.65 -17.97 -13.29
N ARG A 224 14.36 -19.10 -13.96
CA ARG A 224 14.13 -19.20 -15.40
C ARG A 224 12.85 -18.52 -15.89
N LEU A 225 11.71 -18.70 -15.20
CA LEU A 225 10.44 -18.07 -15.61
C LEU A 225 10.50 -16.55 -15.40
N TRP A 226 11.17 -16.12 -14.33
CA TRP A 226 11.47 -14.72 -14.03
C TRP A 226 12.27 -14.01 -15.14
N ARG A 227 13.31 -14.66 -15.68
CA ARG A 227 14.10 -14.12 -16.80
C ARG A 227 13.29 -13.94 -18.08
N ILE A 228 12.24 -14.73 -18.29
CA ILE A 228 11.38 -14.67 -19.47
C ILE A 228 10.29 -13.60 -19.30
N VAL A 229 9.68 -13.51 -18.12
CA VAL A 229 8.65 -12.51 -17.81
C VAL A 229 9.25 -11.10 -17.72
N PHE A 230 10.38 -10.93 -17.04
CA PHE A 230 11.07 -9.64 -16.90
C PHE A 230 12.11 -9.36 -17.97
N GLY A 231 12.51 -10.34 -18.78
CA GLY A 231 13.29 -10.08 -19.99
C GLY A 231 12.54 -9.21 -21.01
N ARG A 232 11.20 -9.12 -20.89
CA ARG A 232 10.33 -8.26 -21.70
C ARG A 232 9.91 -6.95 -21.01
N ILE A 233 10.01 -6.88 -19.69
CA ILE A 233 9.70 -5.68 -18.90
C ILE A 233 11.04 -5.03 -18.54
N GLY A 234 11.61 -4.24 -19.46
CA GLY A 234 12.71 -3.28 -19.25
C GLY A 234 13.92 -3.73 -18.41
N SER A 235 15.13 -3.66 -19.00
CA SER A 235 16.42 -3.89 -18.33
C SER A 235 16.48 -3.40 -16.87
N PRO A 236 17.14 -4.11 -15.92
CA PRO A 236 17.34 -3.63 -14.54
C PRO A 236 17.95 -2.23 -14.44
N LEU A 237 18.64 -1.76 -15.49
CA LEU A 237 19.16 -0.40 -15.64
C LEU A 237 18.03 0.67 -15.76
N LEU A 238 16.82 0.25 -16.11
CA LEU A 238 15.61 1.06 -16.23
C LEU A 238 14.77 1.08 -14.94
N ALA A 239 15.12 0.32 -13.91
CA ALA A 239 14.48 0.41 -12.61
C ALA A 239 15.03 1.58 -11.79
N GLN A 240 14.19 2.26 -11.00
CA GLN A 240 14.66 3.27 -10.04
C GLN A 240 15.00 2.67 -8.67
N PRO A 241 15.92 3.30 -7.89
CA PRO A 241 16.22 2.86 -6.53
C PRO A 241 14.96 2.89 -5.65
N PRO A 242 14.81 1.96 -4.68
CA PRO A 242 13.67 1.95 -3.76
C PRO A 242 13.40 3.29 -3.06
N ALA A 243 14.45 4.05 -2.71
CA ALA A 243 14.31 5.38 -2.12
C ALA A 243 13.59 6.39 -3.04
N ARG A 244 13.80 6.29 -4.37
CA ARG A 244 13.08 7.10 -5.36
C ARG A 244 11.66 6.57 -5.57
N GLY A 245 11.50 5.25 -5.63
CA GLY A 245 10.19 4.60 -5.75
C GLY A 245 9.26 4.85 -4.56
N ALA A 246 9.81 5.10 -3.37
CA ALA A 246 9.04 5.44 -2.18
C ALA A 246 8.53 6.89 -2.14
N LEU A 247 9.05 7.78 -3.02
CA LEU A 247 8.66 9.19 -2.98
C LEU A 247 7.15 9.42 -3.17
N PRO A 248 6.45 8.75 -4.10
CA PRO A 248 5.00 8.91 -4.24
C PRO A 248 4.20 8.53 -2.99
N GLN A 249 4.55 7.44 -2.30
CA GLN A 249 3.84 7.04 -1.07
C GLN A 249 4.23 7.92 0.13
N LEU A 250 5.46 8.43 0.18
CA LEU A 250 5.88 9.41 1.18
C LEU A 250 5.20 10.76 0.98
N TYR A 251 5.06 11.21 -0.28
CA TYR A 251 4.29 12.41 -0.63
C TYR A 251 2.85 12.26 -0.14
N ALA A 252 2.17 11.18 -0.52
CA ALA A 252 0.81 10.91 -0.09
C ALA A 252 0.67 10.83 1.44
N ALA A 253 1.66 10.25 2.12
CA ALA A 253 1.65 10.06 3.57
C ALA A 253 1.93 11.34 4.38
N THR A 254 2.64 12.32 3.83
CA THR A 254 3.25 13.38 4.65
C THR A 254 3.10 14.80 4.12
N ASP A 255 2.84 14.96 2.82
CA ASP A 255 2.73 16.29 2.24
C ASP A 255 1.46 17.00 2.77
N PRO A 256 1.55 18.19 3.38
CA PRO A 256 0.39 18.88 3.95
C PRO A 256 -0.70 19.17 2.93
N ASP A 257 -0.32 19.41 1.67
CA ASP A 257 -1.22 19.85 0.60
C ASP A 257 -1.87 18.67 -0.14
N ALA A 258 -1.42 17.43 0.10
CA ALA A 258 -1.97 16.25 -0.56
C ALA A 258 -3.44 16.00 -0.16
N ALA A 259 -4.35 16.04 -1.14
CA ALA A 259 -5.78 15.94 -0.88
C ALA A 259 -6.27 14.48 -0.92
N GLY A 260 -7.37 14.20 -0.21
CA GLY A 260 -8.06 12.92 -0.31
C GLY A 260 -8.50 12.63 -1.76
N GLY A 261 -8.38 11.37 -2.17
CA GLY A 261 -8.73 10.89 -3.51
C GLY A 261 -7.66 11.11 -4.57
N GLU A 262 -6.54 11.76 -4.23
CA GLU A 262 -5.44 11.95 -5.17
C GLU A 262 -4.66 10.66 -5.41
N PHE A 263 -4.16 10.52 -6.66
CA PHE A 263 -3.28 9.45 -7.05
C PHE A 263 -1.92 10.04 -7.41
N ILE A 264 -0.90 9.63 -6.68
CA ILE A 264 0.44 10.20 -6.75
C ILE A 264 1.36 9.24 -7.49
N GLY A 265 2.07 9.76 -8.48
CA GLY A 265 2.90 9.00 -9.38
C GLY A 265 4.11 9.81 -9.85
N PRO A 266 5.10 9.18 -10.49
CA PRO A 266 6.24 9.91 -11.02
C PRO A 266 5.86 10.78 -12.24
N ASP A 267 6.44 11.99 -12.32
CA ASP A 267 6.20 12.99 -13.38
C ASP A 267 6.88 12.70 -14.74
N GLY A 268 7.69 11.65 -14.83
CA GLY A 268 8.43 11.32 -16.05
C GLY A 268 7.62 10.50 -17.07
N PRO A 269 8.25 10.18 -18.22
CA PRO A 269 7.60 9.46 -19.31
C PRO A 269 6.93 8.16 -18.86
N ALA A 270 5.66 7.99 -19.26
CA ALA A 270 4.79 6.87 -18.89
C ALA A 270 4.69 6.61 -17.37
N GLU A 271 5.00 7.63 -16.55
CA GLU A 271 5.01 7.59 -15.09
C GLU A 271 5.95 6.51 -14.53
N LEU A 272 7.01 6.16 -15.27
CA LEU A 272 7.95 5.10 -14.87
C LEU A 272 8.92 5.57 -13.79
N ARG A 273 9.32 6.84 -13.84
CA ARG A 273 10.31 7.48 -12.95
C ARG A 273 10.07 8.97 -12.88
N GLY A 274 10.60 9.65 -11.87
CA GLY A 274 10.43 11.09 -11.72
C GLY A 274 10.21 11.53 -10.29
N ALA A 275 9.91 12.82 -10.12
CA ALA A 275 9.42 13.36 -8.85
C ALA A 275 7.93 13.01 -8.68
N PRO A 276 7.43 12.85 -7.45
CA PRO A 276 6.02 12.58 -7.26
C PRO A 276 5.19 13.81 -7.66
N THR A 277 4.13 13.55 -8.41
CA THR A 277 3.12 14.51 -8.83
C THR A 277 1.76 13.82 -8.86
N ARG A 278 0.69 14.61 -8.95
CA ARG A 278 -0.65 14.07 -9.18
C ARG A 278 -0.74 13.50 -10.60
N VAL A 279 -1.18 12.25 -10.69
CA VAL A 279 -1.43 11.53 -11.93
C VAL A 279 -2.90 11.08 -12.02
N ARG A 280 -3.31 10.57 -13.17
CA ARG A 280 -4.70 10.14 -13.41
C ARG A 280 -4.88 8.64 -13.18
N LEU A 281 -5.95 8.29 -12.47
CA LEU A 281 -6.46 6.93 -12.40
C LEU A 281 -6.99 6.47 -13.78
N SER A 282 -7.01 5.15 -14.01
CA SER A 282 -7.75 4.60 -15.15
C SER A 282 -9.25 4.84 -15.00
N PRO A 283 -10.02 4.95 -16.09
CA PRO A 283 -11.48 5.10 -16.01
C PRO A 283 -12.15 4.00 -15.18
N ALA A 284 -11.68 2.75 -15.29
CA ALA A 284 -12.19 1.64 -14.50
C ALA A 284 -11.91 1.79 -12.99
N ALA A 285 -10.81 2.44 -12.60
CA ALA A 285 -10.51 2.71 -11.19
C ALA A 285 -11.36 3.84 -10.60
N ASP A 286 -11.79 4.80 -11.43
CA ASP A 286 -12.65 5.91 -11.03
C ASP A 286 -14.15 5.64 -11.27
N ASP A 287 -14.54 4.46 -11.76
CA ASP A 287 -15.94 4.11 -11.96
C ASP A 287 -16.65 3.78 -10.63
N PRO A 288 -17.71 4.51 -10.23
CA PRO A 288 -18.45 4.23 -9.00
C PRO A 288 -19.12 2.85 -8.97
N GLY A 289 -19.54 2.34 -10.13
CA GLY A 289 -20.15 1.01 -10.24
C GLY A 289 -19.17 -0.11 -9.86
N THR A 290 -17.95 -0.02 -10.38
CA THR A 290 -16.82 -0.91 -10.06
C THR A 290 -16.42 -0.78 -8.59
N GLY A 291 -16.36 0.46 -8.07
CA GLY A 291 -16.12 0.77 -6.66
C GLY A 291 -17.08 0.01 -5.73
N ARG A 292 -18.37 0.19 -5.92
CA ARG A 292 -19.42 -0.49 -5.12
C ARG A 292 -19.32 -2.01 -5.21
N ARG A 293 -19.19 -2.57 -6.42
CA ARG A 293 -19.12 -4.03 -6.62
C ARG A 293 -17.91 -4.65 -5.95
N LEU A 294 -16.73 -4.01 -6.06
CA LEU A 294 -15.52 -4.48 -5.40
C LEU A 294 -15.65 -4.38 -3.89
N TRP A 295 -16.20 -3.27 -3.38
CA TRP A 295 -16.41 -3.08 -1.94
C TRP A 295 -17.28 -4.18 -1.34
N GLU A 296 -18.46 -4.42 -1.90
CA GLU A 296 -19.39 -5.45 -1.44
C GLU A 296 -18.77 -6.85 -1.52
N LEU A 297 -18.01 -7.14 -2.59
CA LEU A 297 -17.27 -8.39 -2.69
C LEU A 297 -16.24 -8.52 -1.56
N SER A 298 -15.47 -7.46 -1.30
CA SER A 298 -14.44 -7.45 -0.25
C SER A 298 -15.02 -7.58 1.14
N GLU A 299 -16.15 -6.93 1.46
CA GLU A 299 -16.84 -7.14 2.75
C GLU A 299 -17.29 -8.59 2.92
N ARG A 300 -17.84 -9.20 1.86
CA ARG A 300 -18.24 -10.62 1.91
C ARG A 300 -17.06 -11.56 2.09
N LEU A 301 -15.98 -11.38 1.32
CA LEU A 301 -14.83 -12.29 1.33
C LEU A 301 -13.96 -12.15 2.59
N THR A 302 -13.94 -10.96 3.19
CA THR A 302 -13.17 -10.70 4.41
C THR A 302 -13.98 -10.87 5.69
N GLY A 303 -15.31 -10.72 5.62
CA GLY A 303 -16.17 -10.61 6.79
C GLY A 303 -16.01 -9.28 7.54
N VAL A 304 -15.25 -8.32 7.01
CA VAL A 304 -15.04 -6.99 7.62
C VAL A 304 -15.99 -5.99 6.96
N ARG A 305 -16.75 -5.28 7.78
CA ARG A 305 -17.59 -4.14 7.35
C ARG A 305 -17.01 -2.85 7.89
N PHE A 306 -17.07 -1.79 7.10
CA PHE A 306 -16.59 -0.48 7.52
C PHE A 306 -17.70 0.24 8.29
N VAL A 307 -17.41 0.59 9.54
CA VAL A 307 -18.27 1.48 10.34
C VAL A 307 -17.68 2.87 10.24
N PHE A 308 -18.25 3.69 9.37
CA PHE A 308 -17.88 5.09 9.31
C PHE A 308 -18.60 5.82 10.45
N PRO A 309 -17.89 6.56 11.31
CA PRO A 309 -18.54 7.36 12.33
C PRO A 309 -19.50 8.33 11.64
N ALA A 310 -20.77 8.31 12.05
CA ALA A 310 -21.75 9.26 11.56
C ALA A 310 -21.35 10.67 12.01
N VAL A 311 -21.59 11.66 11.15
CA VAL A 311 -21.49 13.06 11.54
C VAL A 311 -22.51 13.30 12.66
N GLY A 312 -22.02 13.69 13.84
CA GLY A 312 -22.85 14.28 14.89
C GLY A 312 -23.15 15.74 14.60
#